data_AF-A0A662EDI7-F1
#
_entry.id   AF-A0A662EDI7-F1
#
_cell.length_a   1.000
_cell.length_b   1.000
_cell.length_c   1.000
_cell.angle_alpha   90.00
_cell.angle_beta   90.00
_cell.angle_gamma   90.00
#
_symmetry.space_group_name_H-M   'P 1'
#
loop_
_entity.id
_entity.type
_entity.pdbx_description
1 polymer ?
#
loop_
_entity_poly.entity_id
_entity_poly.type
_entity_poly.pdbx_seq_one_letter_code
_entity_poly.pdbx_strand_id
1 'polypeptide(L)'
;MLGIEFSPPKSLKLKAGWRNVERVKKGIFAQLIVMELMREHRLLTQVSAHGVDIVKFLPPLVVGEEEIDYALEALDHVISEAHRFPEGSGAWPRGW
;
A
#
# COMPACT_ATOMS: atom_id res chain seq x y z
N MET A 1 -15.39 2.99 -8.91
CA MET A 1 -14.28 2.05 -8.66
C MET A 1 -13.01 2.69 -9.21
N LEU A 2 -11.96 2.77 -8.39
CA LEU A 2 -10.66 3.35 -8.75
C LEU A 2 -9.56 2.34 -8.41
N GLY A 3 -8.50 2.31 -9.20
CA GLY A 3 -7.27 1.57 -8.91
C GLY A 3 -6.07 2.50 -8.88
N ILE A 4 -5.17 2.30 -7.92
CA ILE A 4 -3.88 3.00 -7.82
C ILE A 4 -2.79 1.97 -8.10
N GLU A 5 -2.14 2.12 -9.25
CA GLU A 5 -1.04 1.27 -9.69
C GLU A 5 0.29 1.80 -9.15
N PHE A 6 1.04 0.91 -8.50
CA PHE A 6 2.37 1.19 -8.02
C PHE A 6 3.42 0.67 -8.99
N SER A 7 4.56 1.35 -8.99
CA SER A 7 5.74 0.98 -9.74
C SER A 7 6.96 1.11 -8.85
N PRO A 8 8.06 0.39 -9.16
CA PRO A 8 9.28 0.48 -8.38
C PRO A 8 9.76 1.94 -8.25
N PRO A 9 10.17 2.37 -7.04
CA PRO A 9 10.58 3.75 -6.80
C PRO A 9 11.84 4.11 -7.61
N LYS A 10 12.07 5.41 -7.81
CA LYS A 10 13.23 5.91 -8.58
C LYS A 10 14.56 5.71 -7.84
N SER A 11 14.56 5.80 -6.51
CA SER A 11 15.73 5.58 -5.66
C SER A 11 16.27 4.16 -5.80
N LEU A 12 17.58 4.01 -6.01
CA LEU A 12 18.24 2.71 -6.17
C LEU A 12 18.07 1.83 -4.92
N LYS A 13 18.21 2.43 -3.73
CA LYS A 13 18.08 1.72 -2.44
C LYS A 13 16.65 1.19 -2.24
N LEU A 14 15.66 2.06 -2.43
CA LEU A 14 14.25 1.67 -2.30
C LEU A 14 13.84 0.66 -3.39
N LYS A 15 14.36 0.81 -4.61
CA LYS A 15 14.12 -0.13 -5.71
C LYS A 15 14.68 -1.52 -5.39
N ALA A 16 15.84 -1.62 -4.73
CA ALA A 16 16.38 -2.89 -4.27
C ALA A 16 15.48 -3.53 -3.20
N GLY A 17 15.02 -2.76 -2.22
CA GLY A 17 14.04 -3.21 -1.21
C GLY A 17 12.75 -3.71 -1.85
N TRP A 18 12.15 -2.93 -2.74
CA TRP A 18 10.97 -3.30 -3.53
C TRP A 18 11.16 -4.63 -4.26
N ARG A 19 12.27 -4.78 -5.00
CA ARG A 19 12.55 -5.99 -5.77
C ARG A 19 12.71 -7.23 -4.88
N ASN A 20 13.27 -7.07 -3.68
CA ASN A 20 13.41 -8.18 -2.74
C ASN A 20 12.03 -8.64 -2.23
N VAL A 21 11.13 -7.70 -1.95
CA VAL A 21 9.75 -7.97 -1.55
C VAL A 21 9.00 -8.68 -2.68
N GLU A 22 9.04 -8.13 -3.90
CA GLU A 22 8.37 -8.72 -5.08
C GLU A 22 8.89 -10.11 -5.50
N ARG A 23 10.12 -10.48 -5.10
CA ARG A 23 10.65 -11.84 -5.32
C ARG A 23 9.96 -12.91 -4.48
N VAL A 24 9.41 -12.55 -3.32
CA VAL A 24 8.70 -13.51 -2.46
C VAL A 24 7.39 -13.92 -3.12
N LYS A 25 6.64 -12.95 -3.62
CA LYS A 25 5.42 -13.14 -4.39
C LYS A 25 5.17 -11.89 -5.21
N LYS A 26 4.85 -12.06 -6.50
CA LYS A 26 4.47 -10.95 -7.36
C LYS A 26 3.21 -10.25 -6.82
N GLY A 27 3.18 -8.92 -6.84
CA GLY A 27 2.04 -8.14 -6.36
C GLY A 27 1.90 -8.11 -4.83
N ILE A 28 2.93 -8.55 -4.10
CA ILE A 28 2.88 -8.56 -2.64
C ILE A 28 2.95 -7.15 -2.10
N PHE A 29 3.57 -6.19 -2.82
CA PHE A 29 3.60 -4.81 -2.35
C PHE A 29 2.19 -4.24 -2.18
N ALA A 30 1.31 -4.38 -3.18
CA ALA A 30 -0.09 -3.94 -3.03
C ALA A 30 -0.81 -4.67 -1.88
N GLN A 31 -0.51 -5.95 -1.64
CA GLN A 31 -1.07 -6.68 -0.50
C GLN A 31 -0.64 -6.05 0.83
N LEU A 32 0.62 -5.64 0.97
CA LEU A 32 1.13 -4.97 2.17
C LEU A 32 0.44 -3.63 2.39
N ILE A 33 0.25 -2.84 1.34
CA ILE A 33 -0.48 -1.55 1.43
C ILE A 33 -1.92 -1.79 1.89
N VAL A 34 -2.63 -2.77 1.33
CA VAL A 34 -4.00 -3.12 1.77
C VAL A 34 -4.05 -3.52 3.24
N MET A 35 -3.10 -4.34 3.69
CA MET A 35 -3.02 -4.76 5.09
C MET A 35 -2.80 -3.58 6.02
N GLU A 36 -1.93 -2.65 5.64
CA GLU A 36 -1.55 -1.49 6.45
C GLU A 36 -2.63 -0.42 6.50
N LEU A 37 -3.32 -0.18 5.39
CA LEU A 37 -4.53 0.65 5.35
C LEU A 37 -5.61 0.11 6.32
N MET A 38 -5.81 -1.20 6.36
CA MET A 38 -6.76 -1.79 7.30
C MET A 38 -6.26 -1.75 8.75
N ARG A 39 -4.97 -2.01 8.98
CA ARG A 39 -4.39 -2.11 10.33
C ARG A 39 -4.31 -0.76 11.02
N GLU A 40 -3.77 0.25 10.34
CA GLU A 40 -3.50 1.57 10.92
C GLU A 40 -4.70 2.51 10.79
N HIS A 41 -5.46 2.40 9.70
CA HIS A 41 -6.51 3.35 9.34
C HIS A 41 -7.90 2.73 9.22
N ARG A 42 -8.05 1.43 9.53
CA ARG A 42 -9.35 0.74 9.45
C ARG A 42 -10.03 0.88 8.08
N LEU A 43 -9.24 1.09 7.02
CA LEU A 43 -9.71 1.34 5.67
C LEU A 43 -9.70 0.04 4.85
N LEU A 44 -10.88 -0.49 4.55
CA LEU A 44 -11.02 -1.72 3.78
C LEU A 44 -10.80 -1.46 2.28
N THR A 45 -9.71 -1.99 1.74
CA THR A 45 -9.36 -1.94 0.32
C THR A 45 -9.06 -3.34 -0.21
N GLN A 46 -8.78 -3.47 -1.52
CA GLN A 46 -8.52 -4.77 -2.14
C GLN A 46 -7.33 -4.71 -3.08
N VAL A 47 -6.63 -5.83 -3.27
CA VAL A 47 -5.74 -6.00 -4.43
C VAL A 47 -6.61 -6.21 -5.68
N SER A 48 -6.27 -5.55 -6.78
CA SER A 48 -7.12 -5.56 -7.99
C SER A 48 -7.14 -6.89 -8.73
N ALA A 49 -6.04 -7.65 -8.69
CA ALA A 49 -5.90 -8.95 -9.33
C ALA A 49 -4.71 -9.75 -8.74
N HIS A 50 -4.56 -11.01 -9.14
CA HIS A 50 -3.38 -11.80 -8.76
C HIS A 50 -2.11 -11.25 -9.43
N GLY A 51 -1.05 -11.01 -8.64
CA GLY A 51 0.26 -10.66 -9.18
C GLY A 51 0.36 -9.24 -9.75
N VAL A 52 -0.51 -8.32 -9.31
CA VAL A 52 -0.45 -6.90 -9.70
C VAL A 52 -0.26 -6.02 -8.47
N ASP A 53 0.50 -4.94 -8.64
CA ASP A 53 0.69 -3.91 -7.62
C ASP A 53 -0.36 -2.81 -7.76
N ILE A 54 -1.64 -3.19 -7.68
CA ILE A 54 -2.75 -2.23 -7.84
C ILE A 54 -3.70 -2.35 -6.65
N VAL A 55 -3.78 -1.29 -5.84
CA VAL A 55 -4.76 -1.16 -4.75
C VAL A 55 -6.05 -0.61 -5.30
N LYS A 56 -7.17 -1.26 -4.98
CA LYS A 56 -8.50 -0.97 -5.48
C LYS A 56 -9.36 -0.35 -4.38
N PHE A 57 -9.98 0.75 -4.71
CA PHE A 57 -10.98 1.44 -3.90
C PHE A 57 -12.37 1.27 -4.52
N LEU A 58 -13.30 0.77 -3.70
CA LEU A 58 -14.72 0.64 -4.04
C LEU A 58 -15.55 1.34 -2.96
N PRO A 59 -15.50 2.68 -2.87
CA PRO A 59 -16.34 3.38 -1.92
C PRO A 59 -17.83 3.16 -2.28
N PRO A 60 -18.73 3.20 -1.29
CA PRO A 60 -20.16 3.19 -1.55
C PRO A 60 -20.58 4.46 -2.30
N LEU A 61 -21.75 4.43 -2.94
CA LEU A 61 -22.26 5.57 -3.72
C LEU A 61 -22.56 6.83 -2.88
N VAL A 62 -22.61 6.68 -1.56
CA VAL A 62 -22.89 7.77 -0.61
C VAL A 62 -21.63 8.44 -0.07
N VAL A 63 -20.44 8.05 -0.55
CA VAL A 63 -19.16 8.62 -0.10
C VAL A 63 -19.12 10.14 -0.35
N GLY A 64 -18.66 10.90 0.65
CA GLY A 64 -18.48 12.34 0.59
C GLY A 64 -17.00 12.73 0.50
N GLU A 65 -16.77 14.04 0.54
CA GLU A 65 -15.42 14.64 0.46
C GLU A 65 -14.57 14.28 1.68
N GLU A 66 -15.16 14.29 2.88
CA GLU A 66 -14.46 13.94 4.13
C GLU A 66 -13.91 12.50 4.13
N GLU A 67 -14.68 11.52 3.65
CA GLU A 67 -14.18 10.15 3.55
C GLU A 67 -13.11 9.98 2.45
N ILE A 68 -13.19 10.77 1.38
CA ILE A 68 -12.18 10.78 0.32
C ILE A 68 -10.87 11.34 0.87
N ASP A 69 -10.91 12.48 1.55
CA ASP A 69 -9.73 13.11 2.14
C ASP A 69 -9.09 12.18 3.18
N TYR A 70 -9.90 11.57 4.04
CA TYR A 70 -9.42 10.56 4.99
C TYR A 70 -8.70 9.40 4.30
N ALA A 71 -9.27 8.87 3.21
CA ALA A 71 -8.65 7.77 2.46
C ALA A 71 -7.33 8.19 1.78
N LEU A 72 -7.23 9.43 1.31
CA LEU A 72 -6.02 9.98 0.70
C LEU A 72 -4.92 10.19 1.75
N GLU A 73 -5.24 10.76 2.91
CA GLU A 73 -4.32 10.94 4.03
C GLU A 73 -3.81 9.61 4.57
N ALA A 74 -4.71 8.63 4.75
CA ALA A 74 -4.36 7.28 5.16
C ALA A 74 -3.39 6.61 4.18
N LEU A 75 -3.64 6.78 2.88
CA LEU A 75 -2.78 6.23 1.82
C LEU A 75 -1.40 6.91 1.81
N ASP A 76 -1.35 8.24 1.91
CA ASP A 76 -0.09 8.99 1.96
C ASP A 76 0.75 8.57 3.17
N HIS A 77 0.13 8.45 4.34
CA HIS A 77 0.79 7.95 5.54
C HIS A 77 1.39 6.55 5.32
N VAL A 78 0.60 5.59 4.83
CA VAL A 78 1.05 4.21 4.58
C VAL A 78 2.20 4.16 3.55
N ILE A 79 2.12 4.96 2.48
CA ILE A 79 3.20 5.06 1.48
C ILE A 79 4.46 5.67 2.10
N SER A 80 4.32 6.69 2.94
CA SER A 80 5.45 7.35 3.62
C SER A 80 6.19 6.39 4.56
N GLU A 81 5.47 5.52 5.28
CA GLU A 81 6.06 4.48 6.11
C GLU A 81 6.78 3.43 5.25
N ALA A 82 6.21 3.05 4.11
CA ALA A 82 6.85 2.13 3.17
C ALA A 82 8.19 2.68 2.62
N HIS A 83 8.36 4.01 2.54
CA HIS A 83 9.63 4.64 2.14
C HIS A 83 10.74 4.51 3.19
N ARG A 84 10.41 4.15 4.44
CA ARG A 84 11.41 3.90 5.50
C ARG A 84 11.96 2.48 5.48
N PHE A 85 11.43 1.62 4.61
CA PHE A 85 11.92 0.26 4.41
C PHE A 85 13.17 0.26 3.49
N PRO A 86 14.26 -0.46 3.83
CA PRO A 86 14.40 -1.47 4.89
C PRO A 86 15.14 -1.00 6.17
N GLU A 87 15.25 0.31 6.41
CA GLU A 87 16.17 0.86 7.43
C GLU A 87 15.58 0.93 8.86
N GLY A 88 14.25 0.84 9.01
CA GLY A 88 13.58 0.82 10.30
C GLY A 88 13.73 -0.53 11.02
N SER A 89 13.96 -0.50 12.33
CA SER A 89 14.28 -1.62 13.23
C SER A 89 13.21 -2.73 13.40
N GLY A 90 12.23 -2.83 12.52
CA GLY A 90 11.23 -3.89 12.52
C GLY A 90 10.54 -3.97 11.17
N ALA A 91 10.57 -5.15 10.55
CA ALA A 91 10.00 -5.47 9.26
C ALA A 91 8.65 -4.76 9.06
N TRP A 92 8.56 -3.88 8.07
CA TRP A 92 7.27 -3.39 7.58
C TRP A 92 6.65 -4.49 6.70
N PRO A 93 5.41 -4.93 6.94
CA PRO A 93 4.44 -4.50 7.96
C PRO A 93 4.79 -5.00 9.38
N ARG A 94 4.66 -4.10 10.38
CA ARG A 94 5.09 -4.36 11.77
C ARG A 94 4.17 -5.40 12.43
N GLY A 95 4.65 -6.65 12.51
CA GLY A 95 4.06 -7.72 13.32
C GLY A 95 3.14 -8.69 12.57
N TRP A 96 3.38 -9.98 12.81
CA TRP A 96 2.38 -11.05 12.74
C TRP A 96 1.83 -11.27 14.15
#